data_AF-A0A2E0U4Z5-F1
#
_entry.id   AF-A0A2E0U4Z5-F1
#
_cell.length_a   1.000
_cell.length_b   1.000
_cell.length_c   1.000
_cell.angle_alpha   90.00
_cell.angle_beta   90.00
_cell.angle_gamma   90.00
#
_symmetry.space_group_name_H-M   'P 1'
#
loop_
_entity.id
_entity.type
_entity.pdbx_description
1 polymer ?
#
loop_
_entity_poly.entity_id
_entity_poly.type
_entity_poly.pdbx_seq_one_letter_code
_entity_poly.pdbx_strand_id
1 'polypeptide(L)'
;MQGALDSTKSGARIVNLPADAVMFPGFTDSHVHLSGIGQRELTLNLDQVTSIEELKAELLAYREAHPELDRIRGRGWIETHWPEGRFPTAADLDEVAADIPVVLTRADGHASVANTAALEASGV
;
A
#
# COMPACT_ATOMS: atom_id res chain seq x y z
N MET A 1 40.67 10.47 20.83
CA MET A 1 39.28 10.89 21.13
C MET A 1 39.18 12.26 21.82
N GLN A 2 40.27 12.85 22.34
CA GLN A 2 40.24 14.19 22.95
C GLN A 2 40.01 15.33 21.91
N GLY A 3 40.65 15.26 20.74
CA GLY A 3 40.62 16.36 19.76
C GLY A 3 39.31 16.59 18.98
N ALA A 4 38.33 15.69 19.05
CA ALA A 4 37.01 15.91 18.45
C ALA A 4 36.07 16.71 19.37
N LEU A 5 36.34 16.70 20.69
CA LEU A 5 35.55 17.44 21.67
C LEU A 5 35.99 18.91 21.75
N ASP A 6 37.27 19.20 21.47
CA ASP A 6 37.87 20.54 21.57
C ASP A 6 37.38 21.53 20.50
N SER A 7 36.66 21.07 19.46
CA SER A 7 36.07 21.91 18.41
C SER A 7 34.55 22.13 18.55
N THR A 8 33.94 21.61 19.62
CA THR A 8 32.50 21.73 19.81
C THR A 8 32.09 23.17 20.15
N LYS A 9 31.18 23.74 19.34
CA LYS A 9 30.53 25.01 19.66
C LYS A 9 29.79 24.88 21.00
N SER A 10 29.84 25.93 21.82
CA SER A 10 29.05 26.06 23.05
C SER A 10 27.58 25.70 22.80
N GLY A 11 27.02 24.79 23.61
CA GLY A 11 25.63 24.34 23.53
C GLY A 11 25.36 23.08 22.68
N ALA A 12 26.38 22.46 22.08
CA ALA A 12 26.19 21.19 21.36
C ALA A 12 25.81 20.03 22.29
N ARG A 13 24.89 19.16 21.84
CA ARG A 13 24.54 17.92 22.55
C ARG A 13 25.58 16.84 22.28
N ILE A 14 26.23 16.34 23.32
CA ILE A 14 27.12 15.19 23.26
C ILE A 14 26.28 13.92 23.36
N VAL A 15 26.49 12.99 22.42
CA VAL A 15 25.89 11.64 22.45
C VAL A 15 27.01 10.62 22.43
N ASN A 16 27.14 9.85 23.50
CA ASN A 16 28.11 8.76 23.59
C ASN A 16 27.45 7.48 23.06
N LEU A 17 28.03 6.91 22.00
CA LEU A 17 27.62 5.60 21.49
C LEU A 17 28.27 4.48 22.32
N PRO A 18 27.63 3.31 22.46
CA PRO A 18 28.28 2.11 22.99
C PRO A 18 29.58 1.78 22.25
N ALA A 19 30.53 1.14 22.94
CA ALA A 19 31.88 0.88 22.39
C ALA A 19 31.88 -0.02 21.15
N ASP A 20 30.86 -0.86 21.01
CA ASP A 20 30.63 -1.80 19.92
C ASP A 20 29.66 -1.26 18.85
N ALA A 21 29.17 -0.02 19.01
CA ALA A 21 28.29 0.60 18.04
C ALA A 21 29.06 1.11 16.81
N VAL A 22 28.42 1.00 15.65
CA VAL A 22 28.96 1.50 14.37
C VAL A 22 27.99 2.53 13.80
N MET A 23 28.54 3.64 13.30
CA MET A 23 27.79 4.70 12.64
C MET A 23 28.01 4.64 11.13
N PHE A 24 26.92 4.68 10.38
CA PHE A 24 26.93 4.72 8.91
C PHE A 24 26.21 5.99 8.42
N PRO A 25 26.52 6.49 7.21
CA PRO A 25 25.64 7.42 6.52
C PRO A 25 24.22 6.82 6.40
N GLY A 26 23.19 7.66 6.48
CA GLY A 26 21.83 7.21 6.21
C GLY A 26 21.69 6.71 4.77
N PHE A 27 20.79 5.75 4.55
CA PHE A 27 20.46 5.32 3.20
C PHE A 27 19.88 6.49 2.40
N THR A 28 20.30 6.61 1.13
CA THR A 28 19.78 7.61 0.20
C THR A 28 19.22 6.87 -1.00
N ASP A 29 17.91 6.98 -1.19
CA ASP A 29 17.23 6.51 -2.40
C ASP A 29 17.21 7.67 -3.41
N SER A 30 17.85 7.48 -4.57
CA SER A 30 17.93 8.50 -5.62
C SER A 30 16.71 8.54 -6.53
N HIS A 31 15.82 7.55 -6.46
CA HIS A 31 14.62 7.48 -7.29
C HIS A 31 13.51 6.72 -6.57
N VAL A 32 12.52 7.48 -6.07
CA VAL A 32 11.36 6.90 -5.40
C VAL A 32 10.06 7.61 -5.79
N HIS A 33 9.00 6.83 -5.96
CA HIS A 33 7.63 7.33 -6.05
C HIS A 33 6.99 7.37 -4.66
N LEU A 34 7.43 8.32 -3.82
CA LEU A 34 7.04 8.36 -2.40
C LEU A 34 5.53 8.45 -2.19
N SER A 35 4.81 9.20 -3.04
CA SER A 35 3.35 9.27 -3.01
C SER A 35 2.69 7.94 -3.32
N GLY A 36 3.24 7.16 -4.26
CA GLY A 36 2.74 5.82 -4.60
C GLY A 36 2.92 4.84 -3.45
N ILE A 37 4.06 4.91 -2.75
CA ILE A 37 4.30 4.12 -1.54
C ILE A 37 3.31 4.50 -0.44
N GLY A 38 3.20 5.79 -0.13
CA GLY A 38 2.25 6.27 0.88
C GLY A 38 0.82 5.87 0.55
N GLN A 39 0.42 5.95 -0.72
CA GLN A 39 -0.90 5.53 -1.15
C GLN A 39 -1.14 4.03 -0.97
N ARG A 40 -0.14 3.17 -1.22
CA ARG A 40 -0.26 1.73 -0.94
C ARG A 40 -0.53 1.47 0.54
N GLU A 41 0.18 2.14 1.43
CA GLU A 41 0.05 1.94 2.89
C GLU A 41 -1.25 2.53 3.47
N LEU A 42 -1.89 3.46 2.75
CA LEU A 42 -3.12 4.14 3.18
C LEU A 42 -4.39 3.61 2.51
N THR A 43 -4.28 2.64 1.60
CA THR A 43 -5.40 2.06 0.85
C THR A 43 -5.46 0.55 1.03
N LEU A 44 -6.48 -0.10 0.50
CA LEU A 44 -6.62 -1.55 0.59
C LEU A 44 -5.40 -2.25 -0.05
N ASN A 45 -4.62 -2.97 0.76
CA ASN A 45 -3.44 -3.72 0.33
C ASN A 45 -3.81 -5.18 0.05
N LEU A 46 -3.51 -5.66 -1.15
CA LEU A 46 -3.86 -6.98 -1.66
C LEU A 46 -2.63 -7.83 -2.00
N ASP A 47 -1.43 -7.44 -1.56
CA ASP A 47 -0.14 -8.07 -1.92
C ASP A 47 -0.01 -9.54 -1.49
N GLN A 48 -0.92 -10.05 -0.66
CA GLN A 48 -0.87 -11.41 -0.11
C GLN A 48 -2.08 -12.28 -0.48
N VAL A 49 -3.03 -11.77 -1.26
CA VAL A 49 -4.23 -12.55 -1.61
C VAL A 49 -3.91 -13.54 -2.73
N THR A 50 -4.40 -14.77 -2.59
CA THR A 50 -4.06 -15.91 -3.44
C THR A 50 -5.23 -16.50 -4.21
N SER A 51 -6.41 -15.89 -4.11
CA SER A 51 -7.63 -16.25 -4.83
C SER A 51 -8.59 -15.07 -4.94
N ILE A 52 -9.63 -15.22 -5.77
CA ILE A 52 -10.72 -14.23 -5.86
C ILE A 52 -11.50 -14.19 -4.55
N GLU A 53 -11.71 -15.35 -3.90
CA GLU A 53 -12.40 -15.40 -2.61
C GLU A 53 -11.61 -14.70 -1.50
N GLU A 54 -10.29 -14.84 -1.44
CA GLU A 54 -9.46 -14.08 -0.49
C GLU A 54 -9.47 -12.58 -0.80
N LEU A 55 -9.44 -12.19 -2.09
CA LEU A 55 -9.60 -10.79 -2.48
C LEU A 55 -10.94 -10.21 -1.98
N LYS A 56 -12.03 -10.98 -2.13
CA LYS A 56 -13.36 -10.58 -1.66
C LYS A 56 -13.41 -10.48 -0.14
N ALA A 57 -12.80 -11.43 0.57
CA ALA A 57 -12.73 -11.42 2.03
C ALA A 57 -11.97 -10.18 2.56
N GLU A 58 -10.82 -9.85 1.97
CA GLU A 58 -10.05 -8.66 2.33
C GLU A 58 -10.81 -7.37 2.00
N LEU A 59 -11.50 -7.31 0.85
CA LEU A 59 -12.34 -6.17 0.51
C LEU A 59 -13.49 -5.98 1.51
N LEU A 60 -14.15 -7.07 1.92
CA LEU A 60 -15.22 -7.02 2.91
C LEU A 60 -14.69 -6.54 4.26
N ALA A 61 -13.60 -7.13 4.74
CA ALA A 61 -12.98 -6.74 6.01
C ALA A 61 -12.55 -5.28 6.01
N TYR A 62 -11.96 -4.79 4.91
CA TYR A 62 -11.58 -3.40 4.75
C TYR A 62 -12.80 -2.47 4.77
N ARG A 63 -13.87 -2.82 4.05
CA ARG A 63 -15.13 -2.07 4.05
C ARG A 63 -15.73 -1.99 5.46
N GLU A 64 -15.77 -3.09 6.20
CA GLU A 64 -16.32 -3.14 7.56
C GLU A 64 -15.48 -2.33 8.57
N ALA A 65 -14.16 -2.31 8.39
CA ALA A 65 -13.26 -1.50 9.21
C ALA A 65 -13.35 0.00 8.90
N HIS A 66 -13.87 0.38 7.73
CA HIS A 66 -13.91 1.75 7.23
C HIS A 66 -15.32 2.15 6.71
N PRO A 67 -16.37 2.08 7.56
CA PRO A 67 -17.76 2.34 7.13
C PRO A 67 -18.01 3.78 6.70
N GLU A 68 -17.10 4.71 6.99
CA GLU A 68 -17.17 6.12 6.59
C GLU A 68 -16.75 6.38 5.14
N LEU A 69 -16.11 5.41 4.47
CA LEU A 69 -15.61 5.60 3.12
C LEU A 69 -16.75 5.58 2.10
N ASP A 70 -16.75 6.59 1.22
CA ASP A 70 -17.69 6.70 0.10
C ASP A 70 -17.24 5.93 -1.16
N ARG A 71 -16.00 5.43 -1.14
CA ARG A 71 -15.34 4.67 -2.21
C ARG A 71 -14.15 3.90 -1.65
N ILE A 72 -13.78 2.81 -2.31
CA ILE A 72 -12.60 2.02 -1.96
C ILE A 72 -11.62 2.02 -3.14
N ARG A 73 -10.36 2.30 -2.82
CA ARG A 73 -9.24 2.06 -3.71
C ARG A 73 -8.32 1.03 -3.07
N GLY A 74 -7.71 0.19 -3.88
CA GLY A 74 -6.69 -0.75 -3.42
C GLY A 74 -5.70 -1.13 -4.50
N ARG A 75 -4.64 -1.86 -4.11
CA ARG A 75 -3.69 -2.44 -5.06
C ARG A 75 -3.02 -3.70 -4.52
N GLY A 76 -2.39 -4.45 -5.42
CA GLY A 76 -1.46 -5.52 -5.06
C GLY A 76 -1.88 -6.91 -5.47
N TRP A 77 -3.10 -7.08 -6.00
CA TRP A 77 -3.54 -8.37 -6.50
C TRP A 77 -2.70 -8.81 -7.71
N ILE A 78 -2.39 -10.11 -7.79
CA ILE A 78 -1.74 -10.73 -8.94
C ILE A 78 -2.17 -12.20 -9.06
N GLU A 79 -2.95 -12.46 -10.09
CA GLU A 79 -3.72 -13.68 -10.31
C GLU A 79 -2.93 -14.84 -10.94
N THR A 80 -1.64 -14.65 -11.22
CA THR A 80 -0.82 -15.57 -12.04
C THR A 80 -0.77 -17.01 -11.52
N HIS A 81 -1.04 -17.22 -10.23
CA HIS A 81 -1.06 -18.53 -9.58
C HIS A 81 -2.38 -18.80 -8.84
N TRP A 82 -3.41 -17.98 -9.07
CA TRP A 82 -4.71 -18.16 -8.42
C TRP A 82 -5.45 -19.36 -9.03
N PRO A 83 -6.20 -20.12 -8.22
CA PRO A 83 -6.90 -21.32 -8.67
C PRO A 83 -7.94 -21.03 -9.77
N GLU A 84 -8.49 -19.82 -9.84
CA GLU A 84 -9.50 -19.45 -10.82
C GLU A 84 -8.94 -19.27 -12.24
N GLY A 85 -7.62 -19.07 -12.39
CA GLY A 85 -6.98 -18.93 -13.71
C GLY A 85 -7.50 -17.76 -14.55
N ARG A 86 -8.08 -16.73 -13.90
CA ARG A 86 -8.68 -15.55 -14.53
C ARG A 86 -8.47 -14.30 -13.68
N PHE A 87 -8.69 -13.15 -14.29
CA PHE A 87 -8.72 -11.88 -13.57
C PHE A 87 -10.00 -11.79 -12.73
N PRO A 88 -9.98 -11.04 -11.60
CA PRO A 88 -11.22 -10.58 -10.97
C PRO A 88 -12.01 -9.69 -11.93
N THR A 89 -13.32 -9.68 -11.76
CA THR A 89 -14.29 -8.97 -12.60
C THR A 89 -15.11 -7.99 -11.77
N ALA A 90 -15.87 -7.11 -12.43
CA ALA A 90 -16.82 -6.23 -11.76
C ALA A 90 -17.81 -7.02 -10.89
N ALA A 91 -18.32 -8.14 -11.41
CA ALA A 91 -19.27 -9.00 -10.69
C ALA A 91 -18.69 -9.56 -9.38
N ASP A 92 -17.41 -9.98 -9.38
CA ASP A 92 -16.75 -10.47 -8.16
C ASP A 92 -16.70 -9.37 -7.07
N LEU A 93 -16.55 -8.10 -7.48
CA LEU A 93 -16.54 -6.95 -6.56
C LEU A 93 -17.95 -6.53 -6.14
N ASP A 94 -18.91 -6.57 -7.06
CA ASP A 94 -20.31 -6.20 -6.80
C ASP A 94 -20.94 -7.12 -5.75
N GLU A 95 -20.53 -8.40 -5.67
CA GLU A 95 -20.95 -9.32 -4.61
C GLU A 95 -20.60 -8.82 -3.20
N VAL A 96 -19.57 -7.98 -3.06
CA VAL A 96 -19.08 -7.46 -1.77
C VAL A 96 -19.46 -6.00 -1.56
N ALA A 97 -19.41 -5.20 -2.63
CA ALA A 97 -19.62 -3.76 -2.58
C ALA A 97 -20.21 -3.26 -3.90
N ALA A 98 -21.52 -3.40 -4.08
CA ALA A 98 -22.24 -2.82 -5.22
C ALA A 98 -22.67 -1.35 -4.97
N ASP A 99 -22.67 -0.88 -3.72
CA ASP A 99 -23.24 0.40 -3.30
C ASP A 99 -22.26 1.57 -3.28
N ILE A 100 -20.94 1.29 -3.36
CA ILE A 100 -19.90 2.30 -3.43
C ILE A 100 -18.90 1.98 -4.54
N PRO A 101 -18.26 2.97 -5.20
CA PRO A 101 -17.22 2.71 -6.18
C PRO A 101 -16.02 1.96 -5.60
N VAL A 102 -15.59 0.89 -6.27
CA VAL A 102 -14.38 0.13 -5.93
C VAL A 102 -13.47 0.03 -7.14
N VAL A 103 -12.18 0.40 -6.98
CA VAL A 103 -11.14 0.25 -8.01
C VAL A 103 -9.90 -0.40 -7.41
N LEU A 104 -9.51 -1.56 -7.92
CA LEU A 104 -8.36 -2.34 -7.44
C LEU A 104 -7.32 -2.49 -8.53
N THR A 105 -6.11 -1.98 -8.30
CA THR A 105 -5.00 -2.02 -9.27
C THR A 105 -4.12 -3.25 -9.08
N ARG A 106 -3.75 -3.91 -10.17
CA ARG A 106 -2.85 -5.08 -10.17
C ARG A 106 -1.47 -4.71 -9.61
N ALA A 107 -0.76 -5.70 -9.06
CA ALA A 107 0.56 -5.51 -8.44
C ALA A 107 1.57 -4.78 -9.34
N ASP A 108 1.56 -5.09 -10.64
CA ASP A 108 2.46 -4.53 -11.65
C ASP A 108 2.00 -3.17 -12.22
N GLY A 109 0.79 -2.71 -11.87
CA GLY A 109 0.22 -1.45 -12.33
C GLY A 109 -0.32 -1.44 -13.75
N HIS A 110 -0.35 -2.57 -14.46
CA HIS A 110 -0.78 -2.62 -15.88
C HIS A 110 -2.25 -2.96 -16.08
N ALA A 111 -2.97 -3.33 -15.02
CA ALA A 111 -4.39 -3.62 -15.07
C ALA A 111 -5.10 -3.10 -13.82
N SER A 112 -6.41 -2.88 -13.93
CA SER A 112 -7.29 -2.60 -12.79
C SER A 112 -8.64 -3.27 -13.03
N VAL A 113 -9.26 -3.71 -11.94
CA VAL A 113 -10.67 -4.12 -11.91
C VAL A 113 -11.46 -3.03 -11.21
N ALA A 114 -12.63 -2.71 -11.76
CA ALA A 114 -13.57 -1.74 -11.21
C ALA A 114 -14.94 -2.40 -11.12
N ASN A 115 -15.67 -2.15 -10.04
CA ASN A 115 -17.04 -2.63 -9.87
C ASN A 115 -18.03 -1.81 -10.70
N THR A 116 -19.30 -2.22 -10.75
CA THR A 116 -20.32 -1.52 -11.56
C THR A 116 -20.48 -0.05 -11.15
N ALA A 117 -20.54 0.23 -9.84
CA ALA A 117 -20.67 1.60 -9.34
C ALA A 117 -19.50 2.53 -9.76
N ALA A 118 -18.27 2.01 -9.81
CA ALA A 118 -17.11 2.78 -10.27
C ALA A 118 -17.13 3.04 -11.78
N LEU A 119 -17.58 2.06 -12.58
CA LEU A 119 -17.71 2.22 -14.03
C LEU A 119 -18.77 3.28 -14.37
N GLU A 120 -19.95 3.18 -13.74
CA GLU A 120 -21.03 4.17 -13.92
C GLU A 120 -20.60 5.58 -13.50
N ALA A 121 -19.94 5.72 -12.35
CA ALA A 121 -19.42 7.01 -11.88
C ALA A 121 -18.34 7.60 -12.81
N SER A 122 -17.69 6.76 -13.62
CA SER A 122 -16.67 7.16 -14.59
C SER A 122 -17.23 7.40 -16.00
N GLY A 123 -18.52 7.10 -16.24
CA GLY A 123 -19.17 7.23 -17.54
C GLY A 123 -18.68 6.23 -18.59
N VAL A 124 -18.23 5.05 -18.16
CA VAL A 124 -17.81 3.93 -19.01
C VAL A 124 -18.98 3.00 -19.30
#